data_AF-A0A1G1XCK5-F1
#
_entry.id   AF-A0A1G1XCK5-F1
#
_cell.length_a   1.000
_cell.length_b   1.000
_cell.length_c   1.000
_cell.angle_alpha   90.00
_cell.angle_beta   90.00
_cell.angle_gamma   90.00
#
_symmetry.space_group_name_H-M   'P 1'
#
loop_
_entity.id
_entity.type
_entity.pdbx_description
1 polymer ?
#
loop_
_entity_poly.entity_id
_entity_poly.type
_entity_poly.pdbx_seq_one_letter_code
_entity_poly.pdbx_strand_id
1 'polypeptide(L)'
;MSFLFFFLGFIMMAAGFTMVWKTAWWDENWGDVGAMFGLRGSSLEHWKIGGVILLFLGFLIAFGIFEAFFNLTIGQFLPNNQR
;
A
#
# COMPACT_ATOMS: atom_id res chain seq x y z
N MET A 1 18.64 8.17 5.99
CA MET A 1 17.84 7.04 5.48
C MET A 1 18.78 5.89 5.15
N SER A 2 18.54 4.67 5.65
CA SER A 2 19.45 3.55 5.35
C SER A 2 19.13 2.96 3.98
N PHE A 3 20.16 2.48 3.27
CA PHE A 3 20.01 1.79 1.98
C PHE A 3 19.02 0.61 2.05
N LEU A 4 18.95 -0.05 3.20
CA LEU A 4 18.02 -1.16 3.45
C LEU A 4 16.55 -0.73 3.36
N PHE A 5 16.18 0.42 3.93
CA PHE A 5 14.80 0.92 3.86
C PHE A 5 14.41 1.34 2.44
N PHE A 6 15.35 1.96 1.71
CA PHE A 6 15.15 2.28 0.30
C PHE A 6 14.89 0.99 -0.52
N PHE A 7 15.74 -0.03 -0.34
CA PHE A 7 15.60 -1.29 -1.06
C PHE A 7 14.31 -2.03 -0.70
N LEU A 8 13.92 -2.04 0.57
CA LEU A 8 12.66 -2.63 1.03
C LEU A 8 11.44 -1.92 0.42
N GLY A 9 11.43 -0.58 0.45
CA GLY A 9 10.38 0.22 -0.18
C GLY A 9 10.31 -0.02 -1.69
N PHE A 10 11.46 -0.15 -2.35
CA PHE A 10 11.51 -0.48 -3.78
C PHE A 10 10.92 -1.86 -4.11
N ILE A 11 11.24 -2.89 -3.32
CA ILE A 11 10.63 -4.23 -3.48
C ILE A 11 9.12 -4.16 -3.27
N MET A 12 8.65 -3.43 -2.27
CA MET A 12 7.20 -3.25 -2.04
C MET A 12 6.53 -2.55 -3.22
N MET A 13 7.16 -1.51 -3.78
CA MET A 13 6.65 -0.85 -4.98
C MET A 13 6.60 -1.81 -6.18
N ALA A 14 7.65 -2.60 -6.41
CA ALA A 14 7.68 -3.57 -7.49
C ALA A 14 6.58 -4.63 -7.32
N ALA A 15 6.39 -5.16 -6.12
CA ALA A 15 5.30 -6.08 -5.81
C ALA A 15 3.92 -5.44 -6.07
N GLY A 16 3.69 -4.23 -5.56
CA GLY A 16 2.42 -3.52 -5.74
C GLY A 16 2.13 -3.23 -7.22
N PHE A 17 3.15 -2.85 -7.98
CA PHE A 17 3.06 -2.67 -9.43
C PHE A 17 2.64 -3.95 -10.14
N THR A 18 3.22 -5.10 -9.78
CA THR A 18 2.84 -6.39 -10.38
C THR A 18 1.42 -6.80 -10.01
N MET A 19 0.92 -6.46 -8.81
CA MET A 19 -0.47 -6.71 -8.41
C MET A 19 -1.46 -5.87 -9.23
N VAL A 20 -1.11 -4.62 -9.56
CA VAL A 20 -1.96 -3.76 -10.40
C VAL A 20 -1.88 -4.13 -11.89
N TRP A 21 -0.70 -4.43 -12.40
CA TRP A 21 -0.54 -4.82 -13.81
C TRP A 21 -1.15 -6.20 -14.05
N LYS A 22 -0.71 -7.20 -13.28
CA LYS A 22 -1.06 -8.61 -13.49
C LYS A 22 -2.12 -9.09 -12.50
N THR A 23 -3.13 -8.27 -12.24
CA THR A 23 -4.21 -8.56 -11.29
C THR A 23 -4.87 -9.92 -11.56
N ALA A 24 -5.17 -10.25 -12.82
CA ALA A 24 -5.76 -11.55 -13.16
C ALA A 24 -4.85 -12.74 -12.83
N TRP A 25 -3.53 -12.59 -13.02
CA TRP A 25 -2.57 -13.62 -12.64
C TRP A 25 -2.52 -13.80 -11.12
N TRP A 26 -2.57 -12.70 -10.35
CA TRP A 26 -2.64 -12.77 -8.89
C TRP A 26 -3.93 -13.43 -8.41
N ASP A 27 -5.07 -13.08 -9.01
CA ASP A 27 -6.37 -13.69 -8.69
C ASP A 27 -6.41 -15.19 -9.03
N GLU A 28 -5.85 -15.59 -10.18
CA GLU A 28 -5.76 -17.01 -10.56
C GLU A 28 -4.84 -17.84 -9.66
N ASN A 29 -3.71 -17.26 -9.20
CA ASN A 29 -2.73 -18.00 -8.41
C ASN A 29 -3.01 -17.99 -6.90
N TRP A 30 -3.61 -16.91 -6.39
CA TRP A 30 -3.80 -16.69 -4.95
C TRP A 30 -5.28 -16.68 -4.53
N GLY A 31 -6.21 -16.66 -5.50
CA GLY A 31 -7.65 -16.69 -5.27
C GLY A 31 -8.25 -15.33 -4.92
N ASP A 32 -9.54 -15.37 -4.60
CA ASP A 32 -10.34 -14.19 -4.28
C ASP A 32 -9.96 -13.60 -2.92
N VAL A 33 -9.19 -12.51 -2.93
CA VAL A 33 -8.85 -11.75 -1.72
C VAL A 33 -10.06 -11.02 -1.15
N GLY A 34 -11.03 -10.64 -1.98
CA GLY A 34 -12.31 -10.06 -1.54
C GLY A 34 -13.10 -11.02 -0.66
N ALA A 35 -12.96 -12.34 -0.87
CA ALA A 35 -13.58 -13.35 -0.02
C ALA A 35 -13.06 -13.31 1.44
N MET A 36 -11.80 -12.89 1.67
CA MET A 36 -11.26 -12.72 3.03
C MET A 36 -11.90 -11.54 3.76
N PHE A 37 -12.44 -10.57 3.03
CA PHE A 37 -13.12 -9.39 3.57
C PHE A 37 -14.66 -9.49 3.47
N GLY A 38 -15.20 -10.66 3.11
CA GLY A 38 -16.64 -10.90 2.96
C GLY A 38 -17.27 -10.29 1.71
N LEU A 39 -16.45 -9.77 0.79
CA LEU A 39 -16.86 -9.10 -0.44
C LEU A 39 -16.65 -10.05 -1.64
N ARG A 40 -17.53 -11.06 -1.77
CA ARG A 40 -17.47 -12.04 -2.86
C ARG A 40 -17.82 -11.40 -4.22
N GLY A 41 -17.01 -11.65 -5.23
CA GLY A 41 -17.29 -11.28 -6.64
C GLY A 41 -16.64 -9.97 -7.13
N SER A 42 -15.86 -9.28 -6.29
CA SER A 42 -15.09 -8.07 -6.65
C SER A 42 -13.56 -8.31 -6.56
N SER A 43 -13.11 -9.56 -6.66
CA SER A 43 -11.72 -9.99 -6.42
C SER A 43 -10.67 -9.15 -7.16
N LEU A 44 -10.89 -8.88 -8.45
CA LEU A 44 -9.99 -8.12 -9.31
C LEU A 44 -9.82 -6.66 -8.86
N GLU A 45 -10.88 -6.03 -8.38
CA GLU A 45 -10.80 -4.65 -7.88
C GLU A 45 -10.03 -4.60 -6.57
N HIS A 46 -10.25 -5.57 -5.69
CA HIS A 46 -9.54 -5.67 -4.40
C HIS A 46 -8.04 -5.88 -4.59
N TRP A 47 -7.63 -6.71 -5.55
CA TRP A 47 -6.22 -6.89 -5.90
C TRP A 47 -5.58 -5.60 -6.43
N LYS A 48 -6.30 -4.83 -7.27
CA LYS A 48 -5.81 -3.52 -7.75
C LYS A 48 -5.70 -2.52 -6.62
N ILE A 49 -6.71 -2.43 -5.76
CA ILE A 49 -6.71 -1.53 -4.59
C ILE A 49 -5.55 -1.88 -3.66
N GLY A 50 -5.38 -3.17 -3.34
CA GLY A 50 -4.25 -3.65 -2.54
C GLY A 50 -2.90 -3.31 -3.17
N GLY A 51 -2.75 -3.51 -4.48
CA GLY A 51 -1.54 -3.15 -5.21
C GLY A 51 -1.23 -1.66 -5.20
N VAL A 52 -2.25 -0.80 -5.34
CA VAL A 52 -2.11 0.67 -5.25
C VAL A 52 -1.71 1.10 -3.84
N ILE A 53 -2.31 0.51 -2.80
CA ILE A 53 -1.93 0.78 -1.40
C ILE A 53 -0.47 0.36 -1.18
N LEU A 54 -0.06 -0.81 -1.68
CA LEU A 54 1.30 -1.31 -1.52
C LEU A 54 2.33 -0.44 -2.27
N LEU A 55 1.98 0.05 -3.46
CA LEU A 55 2.77 1.04 -4.20
C LEU A 55 2.95 2.33 -3.41
N PHE A 56 1.87 2.84 -2.83
CA PHE A 56 1.89 4.07 -2.05
C PHE A 56 2.74 3.91 -0.78
N LEU A 57 2.54 2.83 -0.02
CA LEU A 57 3.34 2.53 1.18
C LEU A 57 4.82 2.30 0.83
N GLY A 58 5.09 1.55 -0.25
CA GLY A 58 6.44 1.33 -0.76
C GLY A 58 7.14 2.65 -1.11
N PHE A 59 6.43 3.59 -1.74
CA PHE A 59 6.93 4.93 -2.01
C PHE A 59 7.25 5.70 -0.72
N LEU A 60 6.32 5.74 0.24
CA LEU A 60 6.55 6.43 1.52
C LEU A 60 7.77 5.88 2.27
N ILE A 61 7.95 4.56 2.27
CA ILE A 61 9.07 3.86 2.89
C ILE A 61 10.36 4.08 2.10
N ALA A 62 10.31 4.07 0.76
CA ALA A 62 11.49 4.23 -0.10
C ALA A 62 12.07 5.65 -0.05
N PHE A 63 11.24 6.66 0.21
CA PHE A 63 11.68 8.06 0.37
C PHE A 63 11.78 8.52 1.82
N GLY A 64 11.40 7.68 2.79
CA GLY A 64 11.56 7.96 4.22
C GLY A 64 10.64 9.08 4.70
N ILE A 65 9.59 9.35 3.93
CA ILE A 65 8.61 10.40 4.19
C ILE A 65 7.39 9.84 4.93
N PHE A 66 7.41 8.57 5.33
CA PHE A 66 6.31 7.94 6.07
C PHE A 66 5.94 8.76 7.31
N GLU A 67 6.90 9.06 8.19
CA GLU A 67 6.63 9.87 9.39
C GLU A 67 6.17 11.29 9.05
N ALA A 68 6.77 11.94 8.05
CA ALA A 68 6.38 13.27 7.62
C ALA A 68 4.95 13.30 7.06
N PHE A 69 4.58 12.29 6.27
CA PHE A 69 3.25 12.14 5.69
C PHE A 69 2.20 11.94 6.78
N PHE A 70 2.43 11.05 7.75
CA PHE A 70 1.50 10.83 8.86
C PHE A 70 1.38 12.06 9.78
N ASN A 71 2.49 12.76 10.06
CA ASN A 71 2.45 13.97 10.86
C ASN A 71 1.70 15.12 10.18
N LEU A 72 1.83 15.27 8.86
CA LEU A 72 1.11 16.29 8.10
C LEU A 72 -0.36 15.92 7.89
N THR A 73 -0.65 14.64 7.68
CA THR A 73 -2.01 14.19 7.38
C THR A 73 -2.82 14.00 8.65
N ILE A 74 -2.34 13.25 9.65
CA ILE A 74 -3.04 12.96 10.92
C ILE A 74 -2.83 14.07 11.96
N GLY A 75 -1.64 14.68 12.01
CA GLY A 75 -1.35 15.76 12.97
C GLY A 75 -2.17 17.03 12.73
N GLN A 76 -2.79 17.19 11.55
CA GLN A 76 -3.79 18.22 11.29
C GLN A 76 -5.21 17.85 11.77
N PHE A 77 -5.53 16.56 11.93
CA PHE A 77 -6.85 16.10 12.39
C PHE A 77 -6.98 15.97 13.91
N LEU A 78 -5.87 15.93 14.65
CA LEU A 78 -5.87 16.08 16.10
C LEU A 78 -5.64 17.56 16.42
N PRO A 79 -6.68 18.33 16.77
CA PRO A 79 -6.48 19.70 17.19
C PRO A 79 -5.56 19.68 18.39
N ASN A 80 -4.45 20.38 18.24
CA ASN A 80 -3.45 20.56 19.28
C ASN A 80 -4.07 21.48 20.36
N ASN A 81 -4.89 20.91 21.26
CA ASN A 81 -5.44 21.60 22.43
C ASN A 81 -4.37 21.83 23.52
N GLN A 82 -3.12 22.07 23.10
CA GLN A 82 -1.97 22.33 23.95
C GLN A 82 -1.26 23.57 23.42
N ARG A 83 -1.89 24.73 23.60
CA ARG A 83 -1.27 26.01 23.97
C ARG A 83 -2.35 27.04 24.29
#